data_AF-A0A080Z8H2-F1
#
_entry.id   AF-A0A080Z8H2-F1
#
_cell.length_a   1.000
_cell.length_b   1.000
_cell.length_c   1.000
_cell.angle_alpha   90.00
_cell.angle_beta   90.00
_cell.angle_gamma   90.00
#
_symmetry.space_group_name_H-M   'P 1'
#
loop_
_entity.id
_entity.type
_entity.pdbx_description
1 polymer ?
#
loop_
_entity_poly.entity_id
_entity_poly.type
_entity_poly.pdbx_seq_one_letter_code
_entity_poly.pdbx_strand_id
1 'polypeptide(L)'
;MKSVMEQESLGSGQTRYAGWYPKLFYAWREDSAKCDVLVTDAHTDNPSVEHGDPGCVLHLGVGDPLVAFFVVNEVVYVGLVFSSYELTSPINKRLRDAEFASDASSSVGSAIVSV
;
A
#
# COMPACT_ATOMS: atom_id res chain seq x y z
N MET A 1 1.40 -12.60 -18.22
CA MET A 1 0.93 -12.77 -16.83
C MET A 1 0.91 -14.22 -16.35
N LYS A 2 0.45 -15.20 -17.16
CA LYS A 2 0.38 -16.62 -16.73
C LYS A 2 1.68 -17.19 -16.14
N SER A 3 2.86 -16.85 -16.64
CA SER A 3 4.13 -17.34 -16.09
C SER A 3 4.60 -16.64 -14.80
N VAL A 4 4.07 -15.44 -14.51
CA VAL A 4 4.56 -14.59 -13.41
C VAL A 4 3.89 -14.96 -12.09
N MET A 5 2.55 -14.93 -12.06
CA MET A 5 1.70 -15.20 -10.89
C MET A 5 0.74 -16.36 -11.18
N GLU A 6 1.25 -17.47 -11.73
CA GLU A 6 0.39 -18.58 -12.16
C GLU A 6 -0.51 -19.09 -11.03
N GLN A 7 -1.80 -18.83 -11.16
CA GLN A 7 -2.82 -19.31 -10.23
C GLN A 7 -3.46 -20.56 -10.81
N GLU A 8 -3.04 -21.73 -10.33
CA GLU A 8 -3.68 -22.99 -10.67
C GLU A 8 -4.79 -23.29 -9.67
N SER A 9 -6.05 -23.24 -10.14
CA SER A 9 -7.20 -23.75 -9.40
C SER A 9 -7.59 -25.10 -10.00
N LEU A 10 -7.24 -26.19 -9.29
CA LEU A 10 -7.64 -27.55 -9.66
C LEU A 10 -8.99 -27.85 -8.99
N GLY A 11 -10.10 -27.35 -9.55
CA GLY A 11 -11.45 -27.67 -9.06
C GLY A 11 -11.64 -27.38 -7.55
N SER A 12 -12.02 -28.37 -6.75
CA SER A 12 -12.19 -28.27 -5.28
C SER A 12 -10.87 -28.23 -4.48
N GLY A 13 -9.72 -28.07 -5.16
CA GLY A 13 -8.39 -28.00 -4.54
C GLY A 13 -7.98 -26.59 -4.13
N GLN A 14 -6.98 -26.49 -3.24
CA GLN A 14 -6.39 -25.22 -2.84
C GLN A 14 -5.77 -24.48 -4.03
N THR A 15 -5.98 -23.16 -4.07
CA THR A 15 -5.31 -22.25 -5.01
C THR A 15 -3.79 -22.37 -4.88
N ARG A 16 -3.09 -22.64 -5.99
CA ARG A 16 -1.62 -22.73 -6.02
C ARG A 16 -1.00 -21.59 -6.81
N TYR A 17 0.05 -20.98 -6.27
CA TYR A 17 0.84 -19.93 -6.93
C TYR A 17 2.11 -20.54 -7.53
N ALA A 18 2.03 -21.08 -8.76
CA ALA A 18 3.09 -21.88 -9.39
C ALA A 18 4.09 -21.07 -10.24
N GLY A 19 3.86 -19.76 -10.42
CA GLY A 19 4.70 -18.87 -11.22
C GLY A 19 6.11 -18.66 -10.67
N TRP A 20 6.99 -18.00 -11.44
CA TRP A 20 8.38 -17.77 -11.01
C TRP A 20 8.50 -16.73 -9.89
N TYR A 21 7.60 -15.74 -9.85
CA TYR A 21 7.69 -14.61 -8.90
C TYR A 21 7.48 -15.04 -7.43
N PRO A 22 6.42 -15.79 -7.08
CA PRO A 22 6.22 -16.30 -5.71
C PRO A 22 7.39 -17.15 -5.20
N LYS A 23 8.12 -17.82 -6.08
CA LYS A 23 9.26 -18.69 -5.72
C LYS A 23 10.53 -17.92 -5.33
N LEU A 24 10.67 -16.68 -5.81
CA LEU A 24 11.88 -15.88 -5.56
C LEU A 24 11.76 -15.04 -4.29
N PHE A 25 10.58 -14.47 -4.04
CA PHE A 25 10.42 -13.43 -3.02
C PHE A 25 9.70 -13.88 -1.75
N TYR A 26 9.07 -15.07 -1.75
CA TYR A 26 8.31 -15.54 -0.60
C TYR A 26 8.81 -16.89 -0.11
N ALA A 27 8.90 -17.03 1.22
CA ALA A 27 9.24 -18.30 1.86
C ALA A 27 8.16 -19.36 1.58
N TRP A 28 6.89 -18.96 1.60
CA TRP A 28 5.75 -19.77 1.19
C TRP A 28 5.05 -19.09 0.02
N ARG A 29 4.72 -19.83 -1.03
CA ARG A 29 4.18 -19.24 -2.27
C ARG A 29 2.81 -18.61 -2.04
N GLU A 30 2.06 -19.15 -1.09
CA GLU A 30 0.76 -18.69 -0.66
C GLU A 30 0.83 -17.30 -0.01
N ASP A 31 2.01 -16.89 0.50
CA ASP A 31 2.22 -15.55 1.04
C ASP A 31 2.18 -14.47 -0.04
N SER A 32 2.40 -14.82 -1.31
CA SER A 32 2.29 -13.88 -2.42
C SER A 32 0.87 -13.33 -2.65
N ALA A 33 -0.12 -13.97 -2.04
CA ALA A 33 -1.51 -13.52 -2.05
C ALA A 33 -1.91 -12.73 -0.80
N LYS A 34 -1.04 -12.67 0.21
CA LYS A 34 -1.29 -11.87 1.40
C LYS A 34 -1.09 -10.41 1.02
N CYS A 35 -2.08 -9.58 1.36
CA CYS A 35 -1.91 -8.14 1.32
C CYS A 35 -1.03 -7.76 2.52
N ASP A 36 0.25 -7.53 2.26
CA ASP A 36 1.21 -7.00 3.23
C ASP A 36 1.51 -5.55 2.84
N VAL A 37 0.74 -4.63 3.41
CA VAL A 37 0.84 -3.20 3.09
C VAL A 37 2.11 -2.65 3.73
N LEU A 38 3.06 -2.25 2.88
CA LEU A 38 4.30 -1.62 3.33
C LEU A 38 4.02 -0.17 3.75
N VAL A 39 4.22 0.13 5.03
CA VAL A 39 4.22 1.50 5.56
C VAL A 39 5.66 1.99 5.65
N THR A 40 5.93 3.17 5.08
CA THR A 40 7.23 3.83 5.12
C THR A 40 7.18 5.07 6.00
N ASP A 41 8.23 5.30 6.77
CA ASP A 41 8.34 6.44 7.67
C ASP A 41 9.42 7.42 7.19
N ALA A 42 9.04 8.67 6.94
CA ALA A 42 9.95 9.76 6.63
C ALA A 42 10.21 10.60 7.88
N HIS A 43 11.50 10.74 8.25
CA HIS A 43 11.97 11.48 9.42
C HIS A 43 12.74 12.73 8.98
N THR A 44 12.10 13.57 8.18
CA THR A 44 12.72 14.79 7.65
C THR A 44 12.45 16.02 8.53
N ASP A 45 11.49 15.92 9.45
CA ASP A 45 11.06 17.01 10.32
C ASP A 45 11.64 16.85 11.74
N ASN A 46 12.89 17.27 11.92
CA ASN A 46 13.58 17.20 13.20
C ASN A 46 13.18 18.37 14.12
N PRO A 47 13.15 18.17 15.45
CA PRO A 47 12.73 19.20 16.39
C PRO A 47 13.67 20.40 16.31
N SER A 48 13.11 21.59 16.29
CA SER A 48 13.85 22.85 16.19
C SER A 48 13.47 23.78 17.34
N VAL A 49 14.35 23.88 18.34
CA VAL A 49 14.16 24.75 19.52
C VAL A 49 14.05 26.22 19.11
N GLU A 50 14.87 26.66 18.15
CA GLU A 50 14.90 28.05 17.66
C GLU A 50 13.59 28.49 16.99
N HIS A 51 12.83 27.55 16.42
CA HIS A 51 11.58 27.81 15.71
C HIS A 51 10.34 27.36 16.50
N GLY A 52 10.52 26.83 17.72
CA GLY A 52 9.44 26.27 18.52
C GLY A 52 8.76 25.04 17.88
N ASP A 53 9.47 24.34 16.99
CA ASP A 53 8.95 23.19 16.25
C ASP A 53 9.28 21.89 16.99
N PRO A 54 8.28 21.11 17.46
CA PRO A 54 8.52 19.83 18.10
C PRO A 54 8.99 18.73 17.11
N GLY A 55 8.87 18.94 15.80
CA GLY A 55 9.12 17.93 14.78
C GLY A 55 8.09 16.81 14.75
N CYS A 56 8.13 15.99 13.69
CA CYS A 56 7.19 14.90 13.50
C CYS A 56 7.75 13.73 12.68
N VAL A 57 7.03 12.60 12.71
CA VAL A 57 7.22 11.47 11.79
C VAL A 57 6.07 11.45 10.82
N LEU A 58 6.40 11.41 9.53
CA LEU A 58 5.45 11.23 8.45
C LEU A 58 5.37 9.74 8.10
N HIS A 59 4.20 9.15 8.25
CA HIS A 59 3.88 7.78 7.86
C HIS A 59 3.17 7.80 6.50
N LEU A 60 3.73 7.06 5.54
CA LEU A 60 3.20 6.92 4.19
C LEU A 60 2.79 5.47 3.95
N GLY A 61 1.54 5.28 3.53
CA GLY A 61 1.00 3.97 3.17
C GLY A 61 0.23 4.02 1.85
N VAL A 62 0.08 2.87 1.23
CA VAL A 62 -0.68 2.69 -0.01
C VAL A 62 -1.79 1.68 0.22
N GLY A 63 -3.01 1.98 -0.22
CA GLY A 63 -4.13 1.05 -0.12
C GLY A 63 -4.12 -0.04 -1.20
N ASP A 64 -5.15 -0.87 -1.19
CA ASP A 64 -5.30 -1.92 -2.20
C ASP A 64 -5.37 -1.34 -3.63
N PRO A 65 -4.81 -2.02 -4.64
CA PRO A 65 -4.95 -1.60 -6.03
C PRO A 65 -6.43 -1.63 -6.42
N LEU A 66 -6.93 -0.52 -6.94
CA LEU A 66 -8.29 -0.38 -7.46
C LEU A 66 -8.25 -0.25 -8.98
N VAL A 67 -9.33 -0.64 -9.65
CA VAL A 67 -9.52 -0.32 -11.07
C VAL A 67 -10.38 0.93 -11.16
N ALA A 68 -9.85 1.99 -11.77
CA ALA A 68 -10.61 3.21 -12.02
C ALA A 68 -10.99 3.34 -13.49
N PHE A 69 -12.16 3.96 -13.71
CA PHE A 69 -12.69 4.31 -15.01
C PHE A 69 -12.80 5.83 -15.07
N PHE A 70 -12.06 6.46 -15.97
CA PHE A 70 -12.13 7.89 -16.22
C PHE A 70 -12.79 8.13 -17.56
N VAL A 71 -13.84 8.96 -17.59
CA VAL A 71 -14.51 9.37 -18.83
C VAL A 71 -14.09 10.80 -19.13
N VAL A 72 -13.33 10.99 -20.21
CA VAL A 72 -12.86 12.29 -20.65
C VAL A 72 -13.17 12.42 -22.14
N ASN A 73 -13.96 13.44 -22.53
CA ASN A 73 -14.36 13.69 -23.92
C ASN A 73 -14.90 12.44 -24.63
N GLU A 74 -15.86 11.74 -24.00
CA GLU A 74 -16.49 10.51 -24.52
C GLU A 74 -15.53 9.31 -24.70
N VAL A 75 -14.27 9.43 -24.24
CA VAL A 75 -13.28 8.34 -24.21
C VAL A 75 -13.16 7.79 -22.80
N VAL A 76 -13.13 6.46 -22.68
CA VAL A 76 -12.95 5.75 -21.41
C VAL A 76 -11.49 5.32 -21.24
N TYR A 77 -10.87 5.77 -20.16
CA TYR A 77 -9.56 5.32 -19.70
C TYR A 77 -9.74 4.36 -18.54
N VAL A 78 -9.15 3.18 -18.64
CA VAL A 78 -9.21 2.14 -17.61
C VAL A 78 -7.80 1.82 -17.16
N GLY A 79 -7.58 1.86 -15.86
CA GLY A 79 -6.26 1.62 -15.30
C GLY A 79 -6.31 1.20 -13.85
N LEU A 80 -5.19 0.68 -13.37
CA LEU A 80 -4.95 0.49 -11.95
C LEU A 80 -4.67 1.84 -11.31
N VAL A 81 -5.29 2.09 -10.17
CA VAL A 81 -5.03 3.26 -9.33
C VAL A 81 -4.76 2.81 -7.90
N PHE A 82 -4.03 3.65 -7.18
CA PHE A 82 -3.64 3.40 -5.80
C PHE A 82 -4.15 4.54 -4.94
N SER A 83 -4.65 4.25 -3.73
CA SER A 83 -4.88 5.28 -2.72
C SER A 83 -3.60 5.49 -1.91
N SER A 84 -3.27 6.73 -1.60
CA SER A 84 -2.15 7.07 -0.73
C SER A 84 -2.68 7.64 0.58
N TYR A 85 -2.10 7.19 1.69
CA TYR A 85 -2.42 7.66 3.03
C TYR A 85 -1.20 8.32 3.64
N GLU A 86 -1.38 9.54 4.13
CA GLU A 86 -0.34 10.32 4.79
C GLU A 86 -0.83 10.64 6.21
N LEU A 87 -0.11 10.14 7.21
CA LEU A 87 -0.43 10.35 8.62
C LEU A 87 0.79 10.92 9.32
N THR A 88 0.58 11.93 10.16
CA THR A 88 1.65 12.55 10.94
C THR A 88 1.51 12.20 12.40
N SER A 89 2.62 11.82 13.03
CA SER A 89 2.69 11.52 14.46
C SER A 89 3.80 12.35 15.13
N PRO A 90 3.70 12.62 16.44
CA PRO A 90 4.77 13.28 17.18
C PRO A 90 6.08 12.48 17.09
N ILE A 91 7.23 13.17 17.14
CA ILE A 91 8.54 12.53 16.90
C ILE A 91 8.89 11.36 17.85
N ASN A 92 8.28 11.32 19.04
CA ASN A 92 8.48 10.27 20.03
C ASN A 92 7.53 9.08 19.87
N LYS A 93 6.62 9.09 18.88
CA LYS A 93 5.62 8.06 18.66
C LYS A 93 5.63 7.60 17.21
N ARG A 94 6.29 6.49 16.93
CA ARG A 94 6.17 5.80 15.65
C ARG A 94 4.97 4.84 15.68
N LEU A 95 4.06 4.95 14.71
CA LEU A 95 2.92 4.03 14.59
C LEU A 95 3.38 2.63 14.16
N ARG A 96 2.77 1.60 14.75
CA ARG A 96 2.86 0.22 14.28
C ARG A 96 1.77 -0.07 13.26
N ASP A 97 1.91 -1.13 12.48
CA ASP A 97 1.00 -1.46 11.37
C ASP A 97 -0.48 -1.46 11.77
N ALA A 98 -0.83 -2.04 12.93
CA ALA A 98 -2.20 -2.06 13.43
C ALA A 98 -2.75 -0.66 13.79
N GLU A 99 -1.89 0.21 14.32
CA GLU A 99 -2.24 1.58 14.68
C GLU A 99 -2.37 2.44 13.42
N PHE A 100 -1.44 2.30 12.48
CA PHE A 100 -1.52 2.94 11.17
C PHE A 100 -2.77 2.52 10.40
N ALA A 101 -3.09 1.23 10.37
CA ALA A 101 -4.28 0.73 9.67
C ALA A 101 -5.59 1.28 10.29
N SER A 102 -5.66 1.33 11.63
CA SER A 102 -6.80 1.94 12.33
C SER A 102 -6.95 3.41 11.94
N ASP A 103 -5.88 4.18 12.03
CA ASP A 103 -5.90 5.63 11.78
C ASP A 103 -6.17 5.93 10.30
N ALA A 104 -5.56 5.17 9.39
CA ALA A 104 -5.77 5.27 7.94
C ALA A 104 -7.23 5.00 7.56
N SER A 105 -7.88 4.02 8.19
CA SER A 105 -9.29 3.71 7.95
C SER A 105 -10.25 4.82 8.40
N SER A 106 -9.82 5.63 9.38
CA SER A 106 -10.58 6.79 9.88
C SER A 106 -10.31 8.08 9.10
N SER A 107 -9.22 8.11 8.33
CA SER A 107 -8.80 9.28 7.54
C SER A 107 -9.48 9.31 6.16
N VAL A 108 -9.79 10.52 5.67
CA VAL A 108 -10.21 10.69 4.27
C VAL A 108 -8.97 10.58 3.39
N GLY A 109 -8.69 9.38 2.88
CA GLY A 109 -7.56 9.14 2.00
C GLY A 109 -7.63 9.97 0.71
N SER A 110 -6.49 10.54 0.29
CA SER A 110 -6.39 11.18 -1.02
C SER A 110 -6.05 10.11 -2.06
N ALA A 111 -6.91 9.91 -3.04
CA ALA A 111 -6.61 9.02 -4.15
C ALA A 111 -5.66 9.74 -5.13
N ILE A 112 -4.38 9.38 -5.11
CA ILE A 112 -3.40 9.88 -6.07
C ILE A 112 -3.38 8.92 -7.26
N VAL A 113 -3.84 9.40 -8.42
CA VAL A 113 -3.70 8.69 -9.69
C VAL A 113 -2.27 8.89 -10.19
N SER A 114 -1.40 7.90 -10.00
CA SER A 114 -0.11 7.86 -10.67
C SER A 114 -0.30 7.21 -12.05
N VAL A 115 -0.10 7.99 -13.13
CA VAL A 115 -0.19 7.56 -14.54
C VAL A 115 1.20 7.30 -15.08
#